data_AF-A0A9E7ERS5-F1
#
_entry.id   AF-A0A9E7ERS5-F1
#
_cell.length_a   1.000
_cell.length_b   1.000
_cell.length_c   1.000
_cell.angle_alpha   90.00
_cell.angle_beta   90.00
_cell.angle_gamma   90.00
#
_symmetry.space_group_name_H-M   'P 1'
#
loop_
_entity.id
_entity.type
_entity.pdbx_description
1 polymer ?
#
loop_
_entity_poly.entity_id
_entity_poly.type
_entity_poly.pdbx_seq_one_letter_code
_entity_poly.pdbx_strand_id
1 'polypeptide(L)'
;MAQGAELEVFAPQRRSWAEHQVQWGLPSDAMSTTMSYFNGVLYILAYPDQVVEIDLTTMACRKIELPEATKQEGRVGRSSGHLCHTHTDGDQLKIWVLGDPNGGDHWLLRDVIGTQKLVQRCPETSHSSIFSSLPIHQFKFLGFHPQREMIYFWLPGKIVSYDLSKSLMEEAYEFGKETEGAFAVHFCLYPFSGHVSDCIAHVRV
;
A
#
# COMPACT_ATOMS: atom_id res chain seq x y z
N MET A 1 -1.44 23.63 13.90
CA MET A 1 -1.33 22.64 12.82
C MET A 1 -2.72 22.08 12.59
N ALA A 2 -3.14 21.88 11.34
CA ALA A 2 -4.43 21.24 11.06
C ALA A 2 -4.40 19.79 11.56
N GLN A 3 -5.51 19.32 12.14
CA GLN A 3 -5.65 17.96 12.69
C GLN A 3 -6.70 17.11 11.94
N GLY A 4 -6.89 17.44 10.68
CA GLY A 4 -7.98 16.99 9.84
C GLY A 4 -7.82 17.46 8.40
N ALA A 5 -8.80 17.14 7.56
CA ALA A 5 -8.95 17.72 6.24
C ALA A 5 -10.39 17.58 5.75
N GLU A 6 -10.62 18.18 4.59
CA GLU A 6 -11.81 17.96 3.79
C GLU A 6 -11.68 16.63 3.02
N LEU A 7 -12.75 15.86 3.05
CA LEU A 7 -12.89 14.61 2.31
C LEU A 7 -14.15 14.70 1.44
N GLU A 8 -13.98 14.51 0.14
CA GLU A 8 -15.09 14.41 -0.80
C GLU A 8 -15.38 12.95 -1.11
N VAL A 9 -16.64 12.53 -0.91
CA VAL A 9 -17.09 11.17 -1.23
C VAL A 9 -18.18 11.23 -2.28
N PHE A 10 -17.98 10.56 -3.40
CA PHE A 10 -19.00 10.50 -4.45
C PHE A 10 -20.15 9.56 -4.05
N ALA A 11 -21.37 10.10 -3.99
CA ALA A 11 -22.58 9.35 -3.67
C ALA A 11 -23.29 8.91 -4.97
N PRO A 12 -23.18 7.64 -5.40
CA PRO A 12 -23.71 7.21 -6.69
C PRO A 12 -25.24 7.33 -6.79
N GLN A 13 -25.96 7.20 -5.67
CA GLN A 13 -27.43 7.34 -5.65
C GLN A 13 -27.86 8.79 -5.92
N ARG A 14 -27.07 9.77 -5.47
CA ARG A 14 -27.31 11.20 -5.66
C ARG A 14 -26.61 11.75 -6.89
N ARG A 15 -25.65 11.00 -7.45
CA ARG A 15 -24.75 11.39 -8.55
C ARG A 15 -24.04 12.73 -8.27
N SER A 16 -23.66 12.94 -7.01
CA SER A 16 -23.02 14.16 -6.54
C SER A 16 -21.90 13.82 -5.57
N TRP A 17 -20.90 14.69 -5.50
CA TRP A 17 -19.91 14.68 -4.42
C TRP A 17 -20.57 15.21 -3.14
N ALA A 18 -20.21 14.62 -2.01
CA ALA A 18 -20.56 15.11 -0.69
C ALA A 18 -19.25 15.48 0.02
N GLU A 19 -19.19 16.72 0.48
CA GLU A 19 -18.05 17.26 1.23
C GLU A 19 -18.22 16.94 2.71
N HIS A 20 -17.13 16.49 3.33
CA HIS A 20 -17.08 16.13 4.75
C HIS A 20 -15.85 16.74 5.39
N GLN A 21 -16.01 17.34 6.56
CA GLN A 21 -14.88 17.77 7.38
C GLN A 21 -14.53 16.65 8.36
N VAL A 22 -13.33 16.11 8.23
CA VAL A 22 -12.88 14.93 8.97
C VAL A 22 -11.81 15.35 9.97
N GLN A 23 -11.94 14.89 11.22
CA GLN A 23 -11.02 15.20 12.32
C GLN A 23 -10.38 13.90 12.82
N TRP A 24 -9.20 13.57 12.30
CA TRP A 24 -8.45 12.37 12.71
C TRP A 24 -7.54 12.62 13.92
N GLY A 25 -7.40 13.87 14.37
CA GLY A 25 -6.72 14.21 15.63
C GLY A 25 -5.19 14.04 15.57
N LEU A 26 -4.62 14.04 14.36
CA LEU A 26 -3.18 14.02 14.09
C LEU A 26 -2.82 15.18 13.17
N PRO A 27 -1.63 15.77 13.32
CA PRO A 27 -1.12 16.75 12.37
C PRO A 27 -1.25 16.25 10.92
N SER A 28 -1.80 17.06 10.01
CA SER A 28 -2.04 16.62 8.63
C SER A 28 -0.76 16.26 7.87
N ASP A 29 0.40 16.76 8.30
CA ASP A 29 1.74 16.41 7.78
C ASP A 29 2.24 15.04 8.24
N ALA A 30 1.61 14.42 9.24
CA ALA A 30 1.83 13.03 9.60
C ALA A 30 1.20 12.06 8.59
N MET A 31 0.18 12.49 7.85
CA MET A 31 -0.56 11.62 6.93
C MET A 31 0.28 11.30 5.69
N SER A 32 0.35 10.01 5.34
CA SER A 32 1.01 9.58 4.11
C SER A 32 0.03 9.50 2.95
N THR A 33 0.56 9.37 1.73
CA THR A 33 -0.25 9.06 0.55
C THR A 33 -0.71 7.61 0.52
N THR A 34 -0.16 6.73 1.35
CA THR A 34 -0.53 5.31 1.35
C THR A 34 -1.89 5.12 2.02
N MET A 35 -2.86 4.70 1.23
CA MET A 35 -4.22 4.43 1.68
C MET A 35 -4.80 3.15 1.09
N SER A 36 -5.77 2.59 1.79
CA SER A 36 -6.54 1.44 1.34
C SER A 36 -8.00 1.63 1.69
N TYR A 37 -8.89 1.30 0.75
CA TYR A 37 -10.32 1.29 0.99
C TYR A 37 -10.82 -0.15 0.98
N PHE A 38 -11.56 -0.54 2.01
CA PHE A 38 -12.36 -1.75 2.00
C PHE A 38 -13.46 -1.70 3.08
N ASN A 39 -14.55 -2.43 2.83
CA ASN A 39 -15.70 -2.54 3.76
C ASN A 39 -16.27 -1.19 4.24
N GLY A 40 -16.29 -0.17 3.37
CA GLY A 40 -16.84 1.15 3.72
C GLY A 40 -15.90 2.02 4.55
N VAL A 41 -14.66 1.56 4.75
CA VAL A 41 -13.67 2.22 5.59
C VAL A 41 -12.44 2.58 4.78
N LEU A 42 -11.97 3.82 4.96
CA LEU A 42 -10.72 4.31 4.40
C LEU A 42 -9.62 4.24 5.46
N TYR A 43 -8.56 3.51 5.16
CA TYR A 43 -7.38 3.37 6.00
C TYR A 43 -6.25 4.20 5.41
N ILE A 44 -5.63 5.06 6.20
CA ILE A 44 -4.51 5.90 5.78
C ILE A 44 -3.36 5.68 6.74
N LEU A 45 -2.19 5.35 6.19
CA LEU A 45 -0.97 5.25 6.99
C LEU A 45 -0.54 6.65 7.44
N ALA A 46 -0.30 6.82 8.74
CA ALA A 46 0.15 8.06 9.37
C ALA A 46 1.47 7.82 10.12
N TYR A 47 2.47 8.63 9.83
CA TYR A 47 3.79 8.53 10.44
C TYR A 47 3.81 9.11 11.87
N PRO A 48 4.63 8.56 12.77
CA PRO A 48 5.54 7.43 12.53
C PRO A 48 4.85 6.06 12.65
N ASP A 49 3.76 5.93 13.39
CA ASP A 49 3.38 4.65 13.99
C ASP A 49 1.86 4.40 14.04
N GLN A 50 1.07 4.99 13.13
CA GLN A 50 -0.38 4.85 13.18
C GLN A 50 -1.01 4.55 11.82
N VAL A 51 -2.19 3.93 11.86
CA VAL A 51 -3.15 3.90 10.77
C VAL A 51 -4.39 4.64 11.22
N VAL A 52 -4.81 5.63 10.43
CA VAL A 52 -6.09 6.32 10.61
C VAL A 52 -7.14 5.55 9.84
N GLU A 53 -8.17 5.13 10.57
CA GLU A 53 -9.38 4.53 10.06
C GLU A 53 -10.46 5.60 9.96
N ILE A 54 -11.11 5.72 8.80
CA ILE A 54 -12.21 6.65 8.56
C ILE A 54 -13.40 5.84 8.05
N ASP A 55 -14.44 5.70 8.88
CA ASP A 55 -15.71 5.12 8.46
C ASP A 55 -16.40 6.12 7.51
N LEU A 56 -16.56 5.77 6.23
CA LEU A 56 -17.15 6.67 5.23
C LEU A 56 -18.67 6.79 5.33
N THR A 57 -19.32 6.03 6.22
CA THR A 57 -20.75 6.18 6.52
C THR A 57 -20.97 7.19 7.62
N THR A 58 -20.17 7.12 8.70
CA THR A 58 -20.34 7.97 9.89
C THR A 58 -19.37 9.15 9.93
N MET A 59 -18.32 9.13 9.09
CA MET A 59 -17.15 10.02 9.14
C MET A 59 -16.40 9.97 10.47
N ALA A 60 -16.62 8.92 11.28
CA ALA A 60 -15.90 8.72 12.51
C ALA A 60 -14.46 8.29 12.22
N CYS A 61 -13.52 8.86 12.96
CA CYS A 61 -12.12 8.49 12.90
C CYS A 61 -11.71 7.64 14.08
N ARG A 62 -10.90 6.63 13.80
CA ARG A 62 -10.21 5.81 14.80
C ARG A 62 -8.74 5.73 14.44
N LYS A 63 -7.88 5.63 15.46
CA LYS A 63 -6.43 5.46 15.27
C LYS A 63 -6.07 4.06 15.73
N ILE A 64 -5.26 3.38 14.94
CA ILE A 64 -4.73 2.06 15.22
C ILE A 64 -3.21 2.19 15.31
N GLU A 65 -2.64 1.82 16.46
CA GLU A 65 -1.19 1.82 16.64
C GLU A 65 -0.56 0.72 15.76
N LEU A 66 0.55 1.04 15.11
CA LEU A 66 1.35 0.09 14.36
C LEU A 66 2.22 -0.73 15.30
N PRO A 67 2.58 -1.98 14.92
CA PRO A 67 3.44 -2.82 15.75
C PRO A 67 4.87 -2.27 15.83
N GLU A 68 5.30 -1.53 14.80
CA GLU A 68 6.63 -0.92 14.72
C GLU A 68 6.51 0.47 14.07
N ALA A 69 7.32 1.42 14.56
CA ALA A 69 7.42 2.74 13.95
C ALA A 69 7.92 2.60 12.52
N THR A 70 7.15 3.14 11.59
CA THR A 70 7.33 2.99 10.16
C THR A 70 7.97 4.23 9.54
N LYS A 71 8.93 3.99 8.64
CA LYS A 71 9.52 5.00 7.76
C LYS A 71 8.68 5.14 6.47
N GLN A 72 9.08 6.01 5.55
CA GLN A 72 8.34 6.34 4.32
C GLN A 72 8.03 5.15 3.36
N GLU A 73 8.57 3.97 3.64
CA GLU A 73 8.42 2.77 2.81
C GLU A 73 7.27 1.85 3.23
N GLY A 74 6.67 2.08 4.41
CA GLY A 74 5.57 1.25 4.87
C GLY A 74 4.35 1.36 3.96
N ARG A 75 3.56 0.28 3.89
CA ARG A 75 2.31 0.24 3.12
C ARG A 75 1.18 -0.28 3.97
N VAL A 76 -0.04 0.14 3.63
CA VAL A 76 -1.29 -0.38 4.18
C VAL A 76 -2.15 -0.85 3.02
N GLY A 77 -2.80 -1.98 3.17
CA GLY A 77 -3.59 -2.58 2.10
C GLY A 77 -4.51 -3.68 2.62
N ARG A 78 -5.10 -4.41 1.67
CA ARG A 78 -5.98 -5.53 1.97
C ARG A 78 -5.42 -6.81 1.35
N SER A 79 -5.34 -7.87 2.14
CA SER A 79 -5.03 -9.23 1.71
C SER A 79 -6.02 -10.20 2.36
N SER A 80 -6.63 -11.07 1.57
CA SER A 80 -7.61 -12.07 2.03
C SER A 80 -8.70 -11.55 2.98
N GLY A 81 -9.18 -10.33 2.75
CA GLY A 81 -10.25 -9.72 3.55
C GLY A 81 -9.78 -9.06 4.86
N HIS A 82 -8.48 -9.08 5.16
CA HIS A 82 -7.91 -8.44 6.34
C HIS A 82 -7.11 -7.18 5.97
N LEU A 83 -7.06 -6.22 6.90
CA LEU A 83 -6.12 -5.10 6.83
C LEU A 83 -4.71 -5.65 6.99
N CYS A 84 -3.81 -5.25 6.12
CA CYS A 84 -2.41 -5.64 6.17
C CYS A 84 -1.52 -4.41 6.17
N HIS A 85 -0.40 -4.52 6.88
CA HIS A 85 0.65 -3.52 6.92
C HIS A 85 1.97 -4.17 6.54
N THR A 86 2.76 -3.48 5.72
CA THR A 86 4.15 -3.88 5.47
C THR A 86 5.12 -2.87 6.06
N HIS A 87 6.21 -3.39 6.61
CA HIS A 87 7.35 -2.62 7.06
C HIS A 87 8.63 -3.22 6.48
N THR A 88 9.55 -2.37 6.02
CA THR A 88 10.89 -2.78 5.59
C THR A 88 11.92 -2.15 6.51
N ASP A 89 12.74 -2.97 7.16
CA ASP A 89 13.84 -2.50 8.01
C ASP A 89 15.20 -2.45 7.27
N GLY A 90 15.18 -2.73 5.96
CA GLY A 90 16.31 -2.79 5.04
C GLY A 90 16.64 -4.22 4.64
N ASP A 91 16.70 -5.13 5.61
CA ASP A 91 17.07 -6.52 5.40
C ASP A 91 15.86 -7.45 5.31
N GLN A 92 14.73 -7.02 5.88
CA GLN A 92 13.52 -7.84 5.97
C GLN A 92 12.29 -7.02 5.60
N LEU A 93 11.41 -7.64 4.82
CA LEU A 93 10.02 -7.23 4.66
C LEU A 93 9.19 -7.98 5.70
N LYS A 94 8.64 -7.25 6.66
CA LYS A 94 7.69 -7.77 7.65
C LYS A 94 6.27 -7.48 7.18
N ILE A 95 5.40 -8.47 7.32
CA ILE A 95 4.00 -8.37 6.93
C ILE A 95 3.16 -8.64 8.16
N TRP A 96 2.32 -7.67 8.51
CA TRP A 96 1.41 -7.73 9.63
C TRP A 96 -0.02 -7.76 9.14
N VAL A 97 -0.86 -8.49 9.85
CA VAL A 97 -2.30 -8.58 9.61
C VAL A 97 -3.00 -8.09 10.86
N LEU A 98 -3.96 -7.17 10.70
CA LEU A 98 -4.77 -6.72 11.83
C LEU A 98 -5.70 -7.85 12.26
N GLY A 99 -5.69 -8.17 13.55
CA GLY A 99 -6.60 -9.12 14.17
C GLY A 99 -8.07 -8.74 13.98
N ASP A 100 -8.96 -9.70 14.23
CA ASP A 100 -10.41 -9.48 14.13
C ASP A 100 -10.83 -8.33 15.06
N PRO A 101 -11.66 -7.38 14.59
CA PRO A 101 -12.22 -6.31 15.44
C PRO A 101 -12.90 -6.81 16.73
N ASN A 102 -13.37 -8.07 16.78
CA ASN A 102 -13.94 -8.66 17.99
C ASN A 102 -12.88 -9.14 19.03
N GLY A 103 -11.61 -9.23 18.63
CA GLY A 103 -10.48 -9.65 19.47
C GLY A 103 -9.52 -8.53 19.84
N GLY A 104 -9.81 -7.29 19.43
CA GLY A 104 -9.01 -6.10 19.68
C GLY A 104 -8.10 -5.70 18.51
N ASP A 105 -7.69 -4.43 18.49
CA ASP A 105 -6.86 -3.83 17.43
C ASP A 105 -5.38 -4.20 17.58
N HIS A 106 -5.07 -5.49 17.53
CA HIS A 106 -3.70 -5.99 17.64
C HIS A 106 -3.20 -6.51 16.30
N TRP A 107 -1.97 -6.15 15.96
CA TRP A 107 -1.30 -6.65 14.77
C TRP A 107 -0.66 -8.00 15.03
N LEU A 108 -0.89 -8.94 14.12
CA LEU A 108 -0.28 -10.27 14.13
C LEU A 108 0.78 -10.34 13.03
N LEU A 109 2.00 -10.73 13.40
CA LEU A 109 3.08 -10.92 12.44
C LEU A 109 2.76 -12.16 11.59
N ARG A 110 2.54 -11.95 10.28
CA ARG A 110 2.16 -13.00 9.35
C ARG A 110 3.37 -13.64 8.69
N ASP A 111 4.29 -12.83 8.18
CA ASP A 111 5.48 -13.31 7.48
C ASP A 111 6.65 -12.33 7.65
N VAL A 112 7.86 -12.86 7.52
CA VAL A 112 9.13 -12.13 7.54
C VAL A 112 9.98 -12.64 6.39
N ILE A 113 10.16 -11.80 5.38
CA ILE A 113 10.79 -12.16 4.14
C ILE A 113 12.12 -11.42 4.02
N GLY A 114 13.24 -12.15 4.00
CA GLY A 114 14.56 -11.54 3.82
C GLY A 114 14.72 -10.96 2.41
N THR A 115 15.02 -9.66 2.30
CA THR A 115 15.15 -8.95 1.02
C THR A 115 16.28 -9.55 0.17
N GLN A 116 17.39 -9.94 0.79
CA GLN A 116 18.49 -10.62 0.09
C GLN A 116 18.05 -11.97 -0.50
N LYS A 117 17.21 -12.74 0.20
CA LYS A 117 16.68 -14.02 -0.31
C LYS A 117 15.75 -13.80 -1.51
N LEU A 118 14.99 -12.70 -1.52
CA LEU A 118 14.15 -12.34 -2.67
C LEU A 118 15.00 -12.02 -3.91
N VAL A 119 16.07 -11.23 -3.73
CA VAL A 119 16.99 -10.86 -4.82
C VAL A 119 17.77 -12.08 -5.33
N GLN A 120 18.34 -12.91 -4.44
CA GLN A 120 19.12 -14.09 -4.83
C GLN A 120 18.31 -15.16 -5.58
N ARG A 121 17.00 -15.23 -5.34
CA ARG A 121 16.10 -16.14 -6.06
C ARG A 121 15.82 -15.68 -7.51
N CYS A 122 16.43 -14.57 -7.95
CA CYS A 122 16.39 -14.08 -9.33
C CYS A 122 17.81 -14.11 -9.95
N PRO A 123 18.20 -15.22 -10.62
CA PRO A 123 19.58 -15.42 -11.10
C PRO A 123 20.03 -14.50 -12.26
N GLU A 124 19.08 -13.89 -12.97
CA GLU A 124 19.32 -13.22 -14.26
C GLU A 124 19.91 -11.81 -14.16
N THR A 125 19.98 -11.22 -12.96
CA THR A 125 20.51 -9.86 -12.77
C THR A 125 22.04 -9.78 -12.72
N SER A 126 22.75 -10.86 -13.05
CA SER A 126 24.21 -10.99 -12.91
C SER A 126 25.03 -10.09 -13.86
N HIS A 127 24.42 -9.27 -14.71
CA HIS A 127 25.14 -8.47 -15.73
C HIS A 127 24.89 -6.96 -15.71
N SER A 128 24.09 -6.38 -14.81
CA SER A 128 23.93 -4.92 -14.73
C SER A 128 24.67 -4.34 -13.51
N SER A 129 25.92 -3.94 -13.73
CA SER A 129 26.84 -3.38 -12.73
C SER A 129 26.55 -1.93 -12.31
N ILE A 130 25.39 -1.38 -12.64
CA ILE A 130 25.07 0.04 -12.37
C ILE A 130 24.28 0.22 -11.07
N PHE A 131 23.53 -0.80 -10.62
CA PHE A 131 22.63 -0.69 -9.45
C PHE A 131 23.12 -1.42 -8.20
N SER A 132 24.30 -2.05 -8.25
CA SER A 132 24.85 -2.84 -7.14
C SER A 132 25.33 -2.01 -5.94
N SER A 133 25.40 -0.68 -6.05
CA SER A 133 25.96 0.21 -5.03
C SER A 133 24.94 0.91 -4.13
N LEU A 134 23.62 0.73 -4.35
CA LEU A 134 22.57 1.34 -3.52
C LEU A 134 21.60 0.28 -2.97
N PRO A 135 21.58 0.03 -1.65
CA PRO A 135 20.69 -0.97 -1.01
C PRO A 135 19.20 -0.77 -1.29
N ILE A 136 18.80 0.47 -1.59
CA ILE A 136 17.41 0.94 -1.67
C ILE A 136 16.77 0.65 -3.05
N HIS A 137 17.53 0.13 -4.02
CA HIS A 137 17.08 -0.03 -5.42
C HIS A 137 16.92 -1.48 -5.87
N GLN A 138 17.06 -2.46 -4.98
CA GLN A 138 17.02 -3.87 -5.35
C GLN A 138 15.62 -4.50 -5.21
N PHE A 139 14.70 -3.84 -4.50
CA PHE A 139 13.38 -4.37 -4.21
C PHE A 139 12.40 -3.22 -3.92
N LYS A 140 11.18 -3.30 -4.44
CA LYS A 140 10.10 -2.35 -4.12
C LYS A 140 8.77 -3.07 -3.96
N PHE A 141 8.15 -2.96 -2.79
CA PHE A 141 6.79 -3.44 -2.58
C PHE A 141 5.81 -2.63 -3.45
N LEU A 142 4.97 -3.34 -4.19
CA LEU A 142 3.98 -2.74 -5.09
C LEU A 142 2.58 -2.76 -4.49
N GLY A 143 2.15 -3.88 -3.92
CA GLY A 143 0.79 -3.99 -3.42
C GLY A 143 0.43 -5.36 -2.87
N PHE A 144 -0.68 -5.41 -2.16
CA PHE A 144 -1.35 -6.65 -1.78
C PHE A 144 -2.35 -7.08 -2.84
N HIS A 145 -2.50 -8.39 -3.04
CA HIS A 145 -3.59 -8.91 -3.84
C HIS A 145 -4.91 -8.76 -3.07
N PRO A 146 -5.96 -8.16 -3.67
CA PRO A 146 -7.18 -7.83 -2.91
C PRO A 146 -7.97 -9.02 -2.35
N GLN A 147 -7.84 -10.22 -2.91
CA GLN A 147 -8.60 -11.42 -2.51
C GLN A 147 -7.73 -12.62 -2.13
N ARG A 148 -6.47 -12.68 -2.56
CA ARG A 148 -5.57 -13.82 -2.31
C ARG A 148 -4.53 -13.43 -1.27
N GLU A 149 -3.99 -14.40 -0.54
CA GLU A 149 -2.84 -14.21 0.35
C GLU A 149 -1.56 -14.04 -0.47
N MET A 150 -1.46 -12.95 -1.21
CA MET A 150 -0.40 -12.72 -2.17
C MET A 150 0.02 -11.26 -2.15
N ILE A 151 1.32 -11.03 -2.35
CA ILE A 151 1.89 -9.70 -2.51
C ILE A 151 2.60 -9.60 -3.85
N TYR A 152 2.74 -8.36 -4.31
CA TYR A 152 3.49 -8.03 -5.51
C TYR A 152 4.66 -7.14 -5.15
N PHE A 153 5.80 -7.43 -5.75
CA PHE A 153 6.97 -6.60 -5.66
C PHE A 153 7.67 -6.50 -7.00
N TRP A 154 8.35 -5.37 -7.17
CA TRP A 154 9.26 -5.15 -8.26
C TRP A 154 10.66 -5.56 -7.84
N LEU A 155 11.31 -6.30 -8.73
CA LEU A 155 12.74 -6.56 -8.74
C LEU A 155 13.31 -6.00 -10.05
N PRO A 156 14.62 -5.73 -10.15
CA PRO A 156 15.23 -5.31 -11.40
C PRO A 156 14.87 -6.28 -12.54
N GLY A 157 14.20 -5.76 -13.58
CA GLY A 157 13.83 -6.56 -14.75
C GLY A 157 12.52 -7.36 -14.65
N LYS A 158 11.84 -7.41 -13.50
CA LYS A 158 10.58 -8.17 -13.39
C LYS A 158 9.63 -7.69 -12.29
N ILE A 159 8.35 -8.04 -12.44
CA ILE A 159 7.36 -8.00 -11.37
C ILE A 159 7.10 -9.43 -10.93
N VAL A 160 7.08 -9.62 -9.63
CA VAL A 160 6.99 -10.94 -9.03
C VAL A 160 5.82 -10.96 -8.05
N SER A 161 5.12 -12.07 -8.07
CA SER A 161 4.11 -12.40 -7.08
C SER A 161 4.68 -13.34 -6.03
N TYR A 162 4.24 -13.19 -4.80
CA TYR A 162 4.63 -14.07 -3.70
C TYR A 162 3.40 -14.52 -2.94
N ASP A 163 3.16 -15.82 -2.97
CA ASP A 163 2.10 -16.52 -2.24
C ASP A 163 2.54 -16.66 -0.78
N LEU A 164 1.89 -15.91 0.11
CA LEU A 164 2.19 -15.89 1.54
C LEU A 164 1.83 -17.22 2.22
N SER A 165 0.84 -17.95 1.69
CA SER A 165 0.42 -19.24 2.27
C SER A 165 1.44 -20.34 2.00
N LYS A 166 2.07 -20.31 0.81
CA LYS A 166 3.05 -21.32 0.38
C LYS A 166 4.50 -20.88 0.57
N SER A 167 4.72 -19.61 0.94
CA SER A 167 6.02 -18.96 0.91
C SER A 167 6.74 -19.15 -0.43
N LEU A 168 5.96 -19.13 -1.52
CA LEU A 168 6.41 -19.43 -2.87
C LEU A 168 6.37 -18.18 -3.74
N MET A 169 7.45 -18.00 -4.49
CA MET A 169 7.61 -16.89 -5.41
C MET A 169 7.31 -17.37 -6.83
N GLU A 170 6.39 -16.67 -7.50
CA GLU A 170 6.00 -16.94 -8.88
C GLU A 170 6.22 -15.65 -9.70
N GLU A 171 6.90 -15.78 -10.83
CA GLU A 171 7.10 -14.65 -11.74
C GLU A 171 5.74 -14.22 -12.31
N ALA A 172 5.39 -12.96 -12.08
CA ALA A 172 4.13 -12.41 -12.57
C ALA A 172 4.30 -11.76 -13.95
N TYR A 173 5.47 -11.16 -14.20
CA TYR A 173 5.78 -10.49 -15.47
C TYR A 173 7.29 -10.22 -15.62
N GLU A 174 7.85 -10.48 -16.80
CA GLU A 174 9.22 -10.12 -17.18
C GLU A 174 9.22 -8.88 -18.08
N PHE A 175 10.09 -7.90 -17.82
CA PHE A 175 10.30 -6.80 -18.75
C PHE A 175 11.16 -7.29 -19.94
N GLY A 176 10.78 -6.93 -21.17
CA GLY A 176 11.50 -7.39 -22.37
C GLY A 176 12.98 -6.94 -22.40
N LYS A 177 13.82 -7.66 -23.15
CA LYS A 177 15.29 -7.46 -23.23
C LYS A 177 15.76 -6.05 -23.64
N GLU A 178 14.86 -5.20 -24.13
CA GLU A 178 15.16 -3.79 -24.47
C GLU A 178 15.20 -2.87 -23.25
N THR A 179 14.91 -3.37 -22.04
CA THR A 179 14.75 -2.54 -20.85
C THR A 179 16.03 -2.36 -20.02
N GLU A 180 17.09 -1.85 -20.64
CA GLU A 180 18.08 -1.08 -19.87
C GLU A 180 17.40 0.21 -19.38
N GLY A 181 16.71 0.13 -18.23
CA GLY A 181 16.05 1.28 -17.60
C GLY A 181 14.52 1.20 -17.41
N ALA A 182 13.91 0.02 -17.33
CA ALA A 182 12.48 -0.06 -16.94
C ALA A 182 12.29 0.37 -15.48
N PHE A 183 11.46 1.40 -15.26
CA PHE A 183 11.05 1.85 -13.94
C PHE A 183 9.62 1.41 -13.65
N ALA A 184 9.40 0.78 -12.50
CA ALA A 184 8.05 0.58 -11.97
C ALA A 184 7.52 1.89 -11.38
N VAL A 185 6.70 2.59 -12.17
CA VAL A 185 5.91 3.73 -11.70
C VAL A 185 4.62 3.19 -11.09
N HIS A 186 4.50 3.30 -9.77
CA HIS A 186 3.25 3.03 -9.08
C HIS A 186 2.39 4.28 -9.18
N PHE A 187 1.43 4.27 -10.11
CA PHE A 187 0.37 5.27 -10.13
C PHE A 187 -0.68 4.86 -9.11
N CYS A 188 -0.72 5.58 -8.01
CA CYS A 188 -1.95 5.62 -7.23
C CYS A 188 -2.80 6.72 -7.86
N LEU A 189 -3.84 6.31 -8.59
CA LEU A 189 -4.86 7.23 -9.06
C LEU A 189 -5.69 7.65 -7.86
N TYR A 190 -5.21 8.69 -7.21
CA TYR A 190 -5.98 9.40 -6.23
C TYR A 190 -6.75 10.50 -6.96
N PRO A 191 -8.08 10.50 -6.96
CA PRO A 191 -8.82 11.67 -7.37
C PRO A 191 -8.71 12.73 -6.25
N PHE A 192 -7.50 13.27 -6.01
CA PHE A 192 -7.32 14.50 -5.24
C PHE A 192 -7.25 15.66 -6.22
N SER A 193 -8.35 15.93 -6.91
CA SER A 193 -8.66 17.26 -7.42
C SER A 193 -10.01 17.19 -8.13
N GLY A 194 -10.82 18.21 -7.92
CA GLY A 194 -12.03 18.47 -8.72
C GLY A 194 -11.77 18.67 -10.22
N HIS A 195 -10.54 18.43 -10.70
CA HIS A 195 -10.20 18.39 -12.13
C HIS A 195 -10.27 16.98 -12.73
N VAL A 196 -10.27 15.91 -11.91
CA VAL A 196 -10.40 14.53 -12.41
C VAL A 196 -11.87 14.13 -12.58
N SER A 197 -12.80 14.79 -11.88
CA SER A 197 -14.25 14.61 -12.08
C SER A 197 -14.69 14.86 -13.53
N ASP A 198 -14.01 15.77 -14.24
CA ASP A 198 -14.29 16.08 -15.65
C ASP A 198 -13.82 14.98 -16.61
N CYS A 199 -12.83 14.16 -16.23
CA CYS A 199 -12.32 13.09 -17.08
C CYS A 199 -13.25 11.87 -17.17
N ILE A 200 -14.08 11.63 -16.14
CA ILE A 200 -14.99 10.47 -16.09
C ILE A 200 -16.41 10.86 -16.57
N ALA A 201 -16.77 12.13 -16.53
CA ALA A 201 -18.09 12.62 -16.95
C ALA A 201 -18.36 12.53 -18.48
N HIS A 202 -17.33 12.28 -19.30
CA HIS A 202 -17.44 12.32 -20.76
C HIS A 202 -17.47 10.96 -21.47
N VAL A 203 -17.46 9.83 -20.77
CA VAL A 203 -17.74 8.54 -21.41
C VAL A 203 -19.25 8.33 -21.51
N ARG A 204 -19.85 8.93 -22.54
CA ARG A 204 -21.16 8.48 -23.04
C ARG A 204 -20.93 7.20 -23.85
N VAL A 205 -21.42 6.07 -23.34
CA VAL A 205 -21.70 4.87 -24.15
C VAL A 205 -23.00 5.09 -24.89
#